data_AF-A0A7S3QKC7-F1
#
_entry.id   AF-A0A7S3QKC7-F1
#
_cell.length_a   1.000
_cell.length_b   1.000
_cell.length_c   1.000
_cell.angle_alpha   90.00
_cell.angle_beta   90.00
_cell.angle_gamma   90.00
#
_symmetry.space_group_name_H-M   'P 1'
#
loop_
_entity.id
_entity.type
_entity.pdbx_description
1 polymer ?
#
loop_
_entity_poly.entity_id
_entity_poly.type
_entity_poly.pdbx_seq_one_letter_code
_entity_poly.pdbx_strand_id
1 'polypeptide(L)'
;MEAKDGEGNTPTQLPAPKVEPSALKDAAAQLADHRLFLESLKAVRQANTEFKRPSESELRNLDASIKRNSALVRKLRGGGPVLMLPSPPAASPPTAGGSGNVSGTGGVAALLAECAKLNQAKYVSELASAVAEAPQKTSEVAGALEVAAFLHQRYADFAPQFAVALAKAFAVTKAPATAEEERVLGRRRRSCLRLAGEAAVAGITGKDTSHIAAMVQELASVKWARDVDASASSTSLLAALVKPPVREALLRLPGDPIPLPVPDSMLQQDADLTQQPLDVVEGVSTLRKELEALKSEQEQRWQLPEQQAATLLKAVEATTSGCTGALLAQHSALREVESEVTRLANTRGDPPAELSAEYERRRKAYEGLRAAMVSLCEALGRALPTEVLDAEKEGAADRDGAAYTRIGIISGTPDSQNAGSDDGGVFDDREARAFYLSMPDIRSQVPAVLLGAAAAKAEASTKAASAAADTEASIAPDGSAPAAESSTTQGATPTATAEGAQGAQHPTPAAAAEGSGGVGSEGPGISSAATGESDATKGGAAELPRAAESQEQQEQAVEGIKQEKDRKGNKESGKQAEEKEKAMKTDKVEAGANGSKQKDTEKAVESDKGEGAVHEEGE
;
A
#
# COMPACT_ATOMS: atom_id res chain seq x y z
N MET A 1 -59.24 -8.22 -45.20
CA MET A 1 -58.10 -7.33 -45.51
C MET A 1 -57.92 -6.45 -44.30
N GLU A 2 -57.40 -7.00 -43.21
CA GLU A 2 -55.98 -7.31 -42.97
C GLU A 2 -55.47 -6.26 -41.98
N ALA A 3 -55.60 -6.60 -40.69
CA ALA A 3 -54.73 -6.00 -39.69
C ALA A 3 -53.30 -6.42 -40.03
N LYS A 4 -52.38 -5.46 -40.07
CA LYS A 4 -50.95 -5.75 -39.97
C LYS A 4 -50.54 -5.49 -38.54
N ASP A 5 -50.32 -6.57 -37.81
CA ASP A 5 -49.71 -6.53 -36.50
C ASP A 5 -48.33 -5.89 -36.61
N GLY A 6 -48.12 -4.81 -35.85
CA GLY A 6 -46.79 -4.22 -35.69
C GLY A 6 -45.95 -5.17 -34.85
N GLU A 7 -44.88 -5.71 -35.44
CA GLU A 7 -44.08 -6.78 -34.86
C GLU A 7 -43.62 -6.43 -33.43
N GLY A 8 -43.90 -7.34 -32.50
CA GLY A 8 -43.47 -7.18 -31.11
C GLY A 8 -41.96 -7.15 -31.04
N ASN A 9 -41.42 -6.08 -30.45
CA ASN A 9 -40.02 -6.04 -30.00
C ASN A 9 -39.85 -7.06 -28.87
N THR A 10 -39.67 -8.33 -29.22
CA THR A 10 -39.30 -9.38 -28.28
C THR A 10 -37.97 -8.99 -27.67
N PRO A 11 -37.87 -8.80 -26.34
CA PRO A 11 -36.58 -8.50 -25.73
C PRO A 11 -35.63 -9.65 -26.07
N THR A 12 -34.51 -9.32 -26.70
CA THR A 12 -33.42 -10.27 -26.97
C THR A 12 -32.95 -10.83 -25.64
N GLN A 13 -33.54 -11.95 -25.22
CA GLN A 13 -33.23 -12.59 -23.96
C GLN A 13 -31.78 -13.05 -24.03
N LEU A 14 -30.91 -12.35 -23.29
CA LEU A 14 -29.51 -12.73 -23.15
C LEU A 14 -29.45 -14.22 -22.79
N PRO A 15 -28.61 -15.02 -23.47
CA PRO A 15 -28.57 -16.46 -23.25
C PRO A 15 -28.31 -16.73 -21.77
N ALA A 16 -29.17 -17.57 -21.16
CA ALA A 16 -29.09 -17.86 -19.74
C ALA A 16 -27.65 -18.29 -19.36
N PRO A 17 -27.07 -17.74 -18.27
CA PRO A 17 -25.69 -18.02 -17.90
C PRO A 17 -25.51 -19.52 -17.65
N LYS A 18 -24.70 -20.17 -18.48
CA LYS A 18 -24.41 -21.60 -18.34
C LYS A 18 -23.33 -21.77 -17.28
N VAL A 19 -23.62 -22.55 -16.25
CA VAL A 19 -22.66 -22.91 -15.20
C VAL A 19 -22.46 -24.41 -15.23
N GLU A 20 -21.20 -24.82 -15.38
CA GLU A 20 -20.82 -26.23 -15.35
C GLU A 20 -20.94 -26.79 -13.91
N PRO A 21 -21.42 -28.03 -13.71
CA PRO A 21 -21.50 -28.64 -12.38
C PRO A 21 -20.16 -28.77 -11.63
N SER A 22 -19.02 -28.66 -12.33
CA SER A 22 -17.70 -28.53 -11.69
C SER A 22 -17.54 -27.20 -10.97
N ALA A 23 -17.97 -26.09 -11.57
CA ALA A 23 -17.83 -24.76 -10.99
C ALA A 23 -18.63 -24.62 -9.68
N LEU A 24 -19.77 -25.29 -9.56
CA LEU A 24 -20.54 -25.35 -8.31
C LEU A 24 -19.79 -26.11 -7.19
N LYS A 25 -19.03 -27.16 -7.54
CA LYS A 25 -18.18 -27.89 -6.58
C LYS A 25 -16.97 -27.07 -6.17
N ASP A 26 -16.35 -26.38 -7.13
CA ASP A 26 -15.21 -25.49 -6.88
C ASP A 26 -15.64 -24.31 -6.00
N ALA A 27 -16.83 -23.75 -6.21
CA ALA A 27 -17.42 -22.72 -5.37
C ALA A 27 -17.68 -23.21 -3.93
N ALA A 28 -18.27 -24.40 -3.76
CA ALA A 28 -18.49 -25.00 -2.43
C ALA A 28 -17.16 -25.29 -1.70
N ALA A 29 -16.13 -25.75 -2.43
CA ALA A 29 -14.79 -25.95 -1.88
C ALA A 29 -14.16 -24.63 -1.39
N GLN A 30 -14.28 -23.55 -2.17
CA GLN A 30 -13.83 -22.21 -1.74
C GLN A 30 -14.56 -21.71 -0.49
N LEU A 31 -15.88 -21.92 -0.39
CA LEU A 31 -16.63 -21.57 0.84
C LEU A 31 -16.17 -22.39 2.05
N ALA A 32 -15.88 -23.69 1.86
CA ALA A 32 -15.36 -24.55 2.92
C ALA A 32 -13.96 -24.11 3.39
N ASP A 33 -13.06 -23.74 2.47
CA ASP A 33 -11.73 -23.20 2.80
C ASP A 33 -11.83 -21.86 3.56
N HIS A 34 -12.72 -20.96 3.11
CA HIS A 34 -13.01 -19.71 3.82
C HIS A 34 -13.57 -19.97 5.23
N ARG A 35 -14.45 -20.96 5.39
CA ARG A 35 -15.00 -21.34 6.69
C ARG A 35 -13.92 -21.85 7.63
N LEU A 36 -13.08 -22.78 7.16
CA LEU A 36 -11.95 -23.32 7.94
C LEU A 36 -10.96 -22.23 8.34
N PHE A 37 -10.73 -21.23 7.47
CA PHE A 37 -9.95 -20.04 7.84
C PHE A 37 -10.60 -19.24 8.98
N LEU A 38 -11.91 -18.97 8.93
CA LEU A 38 -12.63 -18.27 10.01
C LEU A 38 -12.61 -19.05 11.33
N GLU A 39 -12.83 -20.38 11.27
CA GLU A 39 -12.72 -21.27 12.42
C GLU A 39 -11.31 -21.25 13.02
N SER A 40 -10.26 -21.23 12.19
CA SER A 40 -8.87 -21.15 12.66
C SER A 40 -8.60 -19.85 13.44
N LEU A 41 -9.09 -18.71 12.96
CA LEU A 41 -8.98 -17.42 13.64
C LEU A 41 -9.74 -17.42 14.98
N LYS A 42 -10.93 -18.01 15.01
CA LYS A 42 -11.74 -18.17 16.22
C LYS A 42 -11.02 -19.05 17.24
N ALA A 43 -10.48 -20.19 16.82
CA ALA A 43 -9.74 -21.12 17.67
C ALA A 43 -8.46 -20.49 18.24
N VAL A 44 -7.67 -19.79 17.42
CA VAL A 44 -6.48 -19.04 17.88
C VAL A 44 -6.85 -18.02 18.93
N ARG A 45 -7.93 -17.25 18.73
CA ARG A 45 -8.38 -16.27 19.73
C ARG A 45 -8.85 -16.96 21.01
N GLN A 46 -9.68 -18.01 20.92
CA GLN A 46 -10.15 -18.76 22.08
C GLN A 46 -8.99 -19.33 22.90
N ALA A 47 -7.97 -19.92 22.26
CA ALA A 47 -6.77 -20.41 22.94
C ALA A 47 -6.00 -19.30 23.71
N ASN A 48 -6.16 -18.04 23.31
CA ASN A 48 -5.52 -16.87 23.94
C ASN A 48 -6.46 -16.07 24.87
N THR A 49 -7.73 -16.47 25.02
CA THR A 49 -8.69 -15.86 25.95
C THR A 49 -9.26 -16.83 26.99
N GLU A 50 -9.32 -18.12 26.68
CA GLU A 50 -9.92 -19.20 27.46
C GLU A 50 -8.87 -20.25 27.87
N PHE A 51 -7.74 -19.79 28.42
CA PHE A 51 -6.63 -20.64 28.84
C PHE A 51 -6.43 -20.61 30.37
N LYS A 52 -5.90 -21.71 30.91
CA LYS A 52 -5.47 -21.79 32.31
C LYS A 52 -3.96 -21.63 32.38
N ARG A 53 -3.49 -20.57 33.05
CA ARG A 53 -2.06 -20.35 33.31
C ARG A 53 -1.48 -21.47 34.18
N PRO A 54 -0.23 -21.92 33.90
CA PRO A 54 0.51 -22.77 34.84
C PRO A 54 0.68 -22.08 36.20
N SER A 55 0.62 -22.88 37.26
CA SER A 55 0.91 -22.46 38.62
C SER A 55 2.39 -22.12 38.82
N GLU A 56 2.69 -21.33 39.84
CA GLU A 56 4.07 -20.96 40.16
C GLU A 56 4.94 -22.20 40.47
N SER A 57 4.37 -23.22 41.10
CA SER A 57 5.02 -24.52 41.36
C SER A 57 5.40 -25.26 40.07
N GLU A 58 4.54 -25.26 39.05
CA GLU A 58 4.86 -25.88 37.76
C GLU A 58 5.97 -25.11 37.03
N LEU A 59 5.98 -23.78 37.14
CA LEU A 59 7.05 -22.94 36.59
C LEU A 59 8.39 -23.12 37.34
N ARG A 60 8.38 -23.31 38.65
CA ARG A 60 9.58 -23.56 39.47
C ARG A 60 10.31 -24.86 39.12
N ASN A 61 9.60 -25.86 38.56
CA ASN A 61 10.19 -27.12 38.11
C ASN A 61 10.94 -27.02 36.75
N LEU A 62 10.83 -25.89 36.05
CA LEU A 62 11.39 -25.69 34.72
C LEU A 62 12.69 -24.87 34.78
N ASP A 63 13.58 -25.06 33.81
CA ASP A 63 14.95 -24.54 33.93
C ASP A 63 15.03 -23.02 33.87
N ALA A 64 15.48 -22.41 34.96
CA ALA A 64 15.71 -20.97 35.07
C ALA A 64 17.14 -20.54 34.66
N SER A 65 17.93 -21.40 34.00
CA SER A 65 19.32 -21.08 33.63
C SER A 65 19.43 -19.78 32.83
N ILE A 66 20.22 -18.85 33.35
CA ILE A 66 20.56 -17.57 32.70
C ILE A 66 21.12 -17.82 31.30
N LYS A 67 22.00 -18.81 31.14
CA LYS A 67 22.65 -19.13 29.86
C LYS A 67 21.64 -19.54 28.80
N ARG A 68 20.67 -20.42 29.12
CA ARG A 68 19.65 -20.89 28.17
C ARG A 68 18.62 -19.80 27.87
N ASN A 69 18.13 -19.09 28.88
CA ASN A 69 17.21 -17.97 28.67
C ASN A 69 17.83 -16.84 27.82
N SER A 70 19.07 -16.42 28.10
CA SER A 70 19.76 -15.43 27.28
C SER A 70 20.06 -15.93 25.87
N ALA A 71 20.31 -17.23 25.67
CA ALA A 71 20.45 -17.80 24.33
C ALA A 71 19.13 -17.73 23.54
N LEU A 72 18.00 -18.09 24.17
CA LEU A 72 16.66 -17.98 23.60
C LEU A 72 16.31 -16.53 23.18
N VAL A 73 16.58 -15.54 24.05
CA VAL A 73 16.36 -14.11 23.73
C VAL A 73 17.18 -13.66 22.51
N ARG A 74 18.45 -14.09 22.39
CA ARG A 74 19.29 -13.77 21.22
C ARG A 74 18.80 -14.50 19.96
N LYS A 75 18.38 -15.76 20.08
CA LYS A 75 17.86 -16.58 18.98
C LYS A 75 16.58 -15.99 18.39
N LEU A 76 15.70 -15.44 19.23
CA LEU A 76 14.53 -14.67 18.81
C LEU A 76 14.93 -13.39 18.07
N ARG A 77 15.79 -12.55 18.68
CA ARG A 77 16.19 -11.26 18.11
C ARG A 77 17.00 -11.39 16.80
N GLY A 78 17.60 -12.56 16.53
CA GLY A 78 18.33 -12.84 15.29
C GLY A 78 17.46 -12.90 14.02
N GLY A 79 16.15 -13.18 14.17
CA GLY A 79 15.21 -13.29 13.03
C GLY A 79 15.51 -14.43 12.05
N GLY A 80 14.80 -14.45 10.91
CA GLY A 80 15.07 -15.36 9.79
C GLY A 80 14.34 -16.71 9.85
N PRO A 81 14.92 -17.82 9.34
CA PRO A 81 14.20 -19.08 9.06
C PRO A 81 13.64 -19.78 10.30
N VAL A 82 14.03 -19.34 11.51
CA VAL A 82 13.45 -19.82 12.78
C VAL A 82 11.98 -19.39 12.93
N LEU A 83 11.56 -18.29 12.31
CA LEU A 83 10.17 -17.80 12.33
C LEU A 83 9.36 -18.13 11.06
N MET A 84 9.95 -18.86 10.12
CA MET A 84 9.20 -19.39 8.98
C MET A 84 8.45 -20.65 9.41
N LEU A 85 7.13 -20.61 9.26
CA LEU A 85 6.29 -21.80 9.25
C LEU A 85 6.54 -22.58 7.94
N PRO A 86 6.43 -23.93 7.95
CA PRO A 86 6.37 -24.68 6.70
C PRO A 86 5.17 -24.17 5.89
N SER A 87 5.36 -23.92 4.60
CA SER A 87 4.23 -23.59 3.72
C SER A 87 3.19 -24.71 3.80
N PRO A 88 1.88 -24.38 3.81
CA PRO A 88 0.86 -25.41 3.65
C PRO A 88 1.13 -26.18 2.34
N PRO A 89 0.87 -27.50 2.29
CA PRO A 89 1.00 -28.25 1.05
C PRO A 89 0.10 -27.59 0.01
N ALA A 90 0.66 -27.25 -1.15
CA ALA A 90 -0.12 -26.70 -2.25
C ALA A 90 -1.26 -27.68 -2.59
N ALA A 91 -2.47 -27.16 -2.81
CA ALA A 91 -3.65 -27.97 -3.08
C ALA A 91 -3.44 -28.81 -4.36
N SER A 92 -3.08 -30.08 -4.16
CA SER A 92 -2.87 -31.07 -5.21
C SER A 92 -3.02 -32.44 -4.55
N PRO A 93 -3.80 -33.36 -5.13
CA PRO A 93 -4.09 -34.65 -4.49
C PRO A 93 -2.80 -35.46 -4.31
N PRO A 94 -2.62 -36.16 -3.17
CA PRO A 94 -1.40 -36.89 -2.90
C PRO A 94 -1.29 -38.11 -3.82
N THR A 95 -0.43 -38.02 -4.84
CA THR A 95 -0.01 -39.20 -5.61
C THR A 95 0.82 -40.10 -4.69
N ALA A 96 0.24 -41.24 -4.30
CA ALA A 96 0.90 -42.21 -3.44
C ALA A 96 2.12 -42.83 -4.12
N GLY A 97 3.33 -42.55 -3.62
CA GLY A 97 4.55 -43.14 -4.16
C GLY A 97 5.81 -42.27 -4.06
N GLY A 98 6.15 -41.80 -2.85
CA GLY A 98 7.38 -41.04 -2.64
C GLY A 98 7.85 -41.07 -1.20
N SER A 99 8.87 -41.87 -0.91
CA SER A 99 9.60 -41.84 0.37
C SER A 99 10.50 -40.60 0.42
N GLY A 100 9.87 -39.42 0.49
CA GLY A 100 10.53 -38.13 0.61
C GLY A 100 10.98 -37.88 2.04
N ASN A 101 12.29 -37.78 2.26
CA ASN A 101 12.88 -37.49 3.55
C ASN A 101 12.43 -36.08 4.04
N VAL A 102 11.57 -36.01 5.05
CA VAL A 102 11.04 -34.74 5.61
C VAL A 102 12.10 -34.08 6.50
N SER A 103 13.14 -33.49 5.89
CA SER A 103 14.19 -32.75 6.59
C SER A 103 13.85 -31.27 6.80
N GLY A 104 12.56 -30.93 6.92
CA GLY A 104 12.03 -29.55 6.88
C GLY A 104 11.15 -29.16 8.08
N THR A 105 11.20 -29.89 9.19
CA THR A 105 10.30 -29.66 10.34
C THR A 105 10.67 -28.43 11.16
N GLY A 106 10.17 -27.26 10.71
CA GLY A 106 9.70 -26.14 11.54
C GLY A 106 10.67 -25.54 12.55
N GLY A 107 11.34 -24.44 12.16
CA GLY A 107 12.11 -23.61 13.09
C GLY A 107 11.28 -23.11 14.29
N VAL A 108 10.01 -22.77 14.05
CA VAL A 108 9.06 -22.32 15.09
C VAL A 108 8.75 -23.45 16.08
N ALA A 109 8.48 -24.66 15.60
CA ALA A 109 8.19 -25.81 16.46
C ALA A 109 9.37 -26.16 17.38
N ALA A 110 10.60 -26.13 16.84
CA ALA A 110 11.82 -26.33 17.63
C ALA A 110 12.04 -25.22 18.67
N LEU A 111 11.70 -23.97 18.32
CA LEU A 111 11.75 -22.82 19.22
C LEU A 111 10.69 -22.91 20.33
N LEU A 112 9.45 -23.30 20.03
CA LEU A 112 8.39 -23.54 21.02
C LEU A 112 8.76 -24.70 21.97
N ALA A 113 9.35 -25.77 21.45
CA ALA A 113 9.84 -26.90 22.27
C ALA A 113 11.03 -26.52 23.18
N GLU A 114 11.83 -25.52 22.80
CA GLU A 114 12.83 -24.89 23.66
C GLU A 114 12.16 -23.99 24.72
N CYS A 115 11.19 -23.17 24.29
CA CYS A 115 10.42 -22.30 25.18
C CYS A 115 9.71 -23.09 26.29
N ALA A 116 9.13 -24.26 25.99
CA ALA A 116 8.43 -25.11 26.96
C ALA A 116 9.34 -25.67 28.08
N LYS A 117 10.65 -25.83 27.83
CA LYS A 117 11.59 -26.44 28.78
C LYS A 117 12.20 -25.46 29.78
N LEU A 118 12.14 -24.16 29.48
CA LEU A 118 12.73 -23.09 30.29
C LEU A 118 11.69 -22.39 31.14
N ASN A 119 12.08 -21.89 32.32
CA ASN A 119 11.32 -20.90 33.06
C ASN A 119 11.83 -19.50 32.68
N GLN A 120 10.98 -18.75 31.97
CA GLN A 120 11.27 -17.40 31.48
C GLN A 120 10.67 -16.27 32.33
N ALA A 121 10.15 -16.53 33.54
CA ALA A 121 9.45 -15.52 34.34
C ALA A 121 10.28 -14.24 34.60
N LYS A 122 11.62 -14.34 34.64
CA LYS A 122 12.55 -13.21 34.81
C LYS A 122 12.99 -12.53 33.50
N TYR A 123 12.52 -13.02 32.35
CA TYR A 123 12.95 -12.60 31.00
C TYR A 123 11.79 -12.15 30.12
N VAL A 124 10.58 -11.99 30.68
CA VAL A 124 9.36 -11.69 29.94
C VAL A 124 9.50 -10.40 29.13
N SER A 125 10.20 -9.39 29.65
CA SER A 125 10.34 -8.06 29.01
C SER A 125 11.30 -8.10 27.83
N GLU A 126 12.36 -8.89 27.96
CA GLU A 126 13.39 -9.13 26.97
C GLU A 126 12.88 -10.02 25.84
N LEU A 127 12.03 -11.00 26.17
CA LEU A 127 11.32 -11.84 25.21
C LEU A 127 10.24 -11.05 24.46
N ALA A 128 9.42 -10.25 25.16
CA ALA A 128 8.45 -9.36 24.53
C ALA A 128 9.15 -8.40 23.54
N SER A 129 10.27 -7.80 23.96
CA SER A 129 11.11 -6.97 23.09
C SER A 129 11.72 -7.74 21.92
N ALA A 130 12.20 -8.97 22.15
CA ALA A 130 12.79 -9.78 21.08
C ALA A 130 11.73 -10.23 20.06
N VAL A 131 10.54 -10.66 20.49
CA VAL A 131 9.44 -11.09 19.60
C VAL A 131 8.90 -9.91 18.79
N ALA A 132 8.79 -8.72 19.38
CA ALA A 132 8.35 -7.50 18.66
C ALA A 132 9.33 -7.06 17.56
N GLU A 133 10.63 -7.33 17.71
CA GLU A 133 11.67 -6.95 16.76
C GLU A 133 12.08 -8.06 15.77
N ALA A 134 11.82 -9.33 16.11
CA ALA A 134 12.26 -10.48 15.36
C ALA A 134 11.78 -10.55 13.90
N PRO A 135 10.51 -10.26 13.55
CA PRO A 135 10.06 -10.39 12.17
C PRO A 135 10.58 -9.22 11.33
N GLN A 136 11.42 -9.55 10.35
CA GLN A 136 11.95 -8.63 9.35
C GLN A 136 11.19 -8.74 8.02
N LYS A 137 10.33 -9.76 7.89
CA LYS A 137 9.47 -9.97 6.72
C LYS A 137 8.04 -10.32 7.15
N THR A 138 7.08 -9.94 6.31
CA THR A 138 5.66 -10.29 6.43
C THR A 138 5.42 -11.80 6.61
N SER A 139 6.26 -12.66 6.02
CA SER A 139 6.22 -14.13 6.13
C SER A 139 6.60 -14.68 7.52
N GLU A 140 7.30 -13.89 8.35
CA GLU A 140 7.78 -14.30 9.68
C GLU A 140 6.77 -13.91 10.79
N VAL A 141 5.76 -13.10 10.46
CA VAL A 141 4.76 -12.59 11.41
C VAL A 141 3.94 -13.72 12.04
N ALA A 142 3.54 -14.74 11.28
CA ALA A 142 2.78 -15.88 11.79
C ALA A 142 3.57 -16.71 12.82
N GLY A 143 4.86 -16.98 12.55
CA GLY A 143 5.74 -17.66 13.52
C GLY A 143 6.01 -16.80 14.77
N ALA A 144 6.14 -15.48 14.62
CA ALA A 144 6.23 -14.57 15.76
C ALA A 144 4.94 -14.56 16.60
N LEU A 145 3.78 -14.65 15.95
CA LEU A 145 2.46 -14.70 16.58
C LEU A 145 2.26 -15.99 17.40
N GLU A 146 2.71 -17.16 16.90
CA GLU A 146 2.69 -18.43 17.67
C GLU A 146 3.56 -18.35 18.93
N VAL A 147 4.76 -17.78 18.83
CA VAL A 147 5.64 -17.58 20.00
C VAL A 147 5.02 -16.59 20.98
N ALA A 148 4.41 -15.50 20.49
CA ALA A 148 3.71 -14.53 21.32
C ALA A 148 2.50 -15.17 22.04
N ALA A 149 1.73 -16.01 21.36
CA ALA A 149 0.61 -16.76 21.93
C ALA A 149 1.09 -17.70 23.05
N PHE A 150 2.15 -18.48 22.82
CA PHE A 150 2.73 -19.37 23.84
C PHE A 150 3.19 -18.60 25.09
N LEU A 151 3.91 -17.49 24.91
CA LEU A 151 4.38 -16.66 26.03
C LEU A 151 3.22 -15.98 26.76
N HIS A 152 2.22 -15.50 26.02
CA HIS A 152 0.98 -14.92 26.57
C HIS A 152 0.18 -15.91 27.40
N GLN A 153 -0.02 -17.14 26.91
CA GLN A 153 -0.73 -18.19 27.65
C GLN A 153 -0.01 -18.57 28.95
N ARG A 154 1.32 -18.38 29.01
CA ARG A 154 2.16 -18.80 30.13
C ARG A 154 2.45 -17.71 31.16
N TYR A 155 2.75 -16.47 30.73
CA TYR A 155 3.16 -15.37 31.61
C TYR A 155 2.16 -14.21 31.60
N ALA A 156 1.67 -13.81 32.79
CA ALA A 156 0.66 -12.75 32.92
C ALA A 156 1.17 -11.38 32.44
N ASP A 157 2.43 -11.08 32.75
CA ASP A 157 3.05 -9.79 32.41
C ASP A 157 3.46 -9.67 30.94
N PHE A 158 3.35 -10.74 30.14
CA PHE A 158 3.77 -10.73 28.74
C PHE A 158 2.92 -9.77 27.90
N ALA A 159 1.59 -9.85 27.97
CA ALA A 159 0.68 -9.00 27.21
C ALA A 159 0.97 -7.49 27.33
N PRO A 160 1.03 -6.88 28.55
CA PRO A 160 1.33 -5.46 28.67
C PRO A 160 2.76 -5.10 28.25
N GLN A 161 3.75 -5.95 28.54
CA GLN A 161 5.13 -5.72 28.12
C GLN A 161 5.29 -5.82 26.59
N PHE A 162 4.52 -6.69 25.93
CA PHE A 162 4.50 -6.87 24.48
C PHE A 162 3.84 -5.70 23.75
N ALA A 163 2.72 -5.17 24.26
CA ALA A 163 2.13 -3.93 23.72
C ALA A 163 3.13 -2.74 23.76
N VAL A 164 3.84 -2.58 24.89
CA VAL A 164 4.90 -1.56 25.03
C VAL A 164 6.10 -1.84 24.12
N ALA A 165 6.47 -3.10 23.94
CA ALA A 165 7.56 -3.50 23.03
C ALA A 165 7.22 -3.23 21.56
N LEU A 166 6.00 -3.52 21.11
CA LEU A 166 5.52 -3.24 19.75
C LEU A 166 5.54 -1.73 19.45
N ALA A 167 5.04 -0.89 20.37
CA ALA A 167 5.10 0.56 20.21
C ALA A 167 6.55 1.07 20.08
N LYS A 168 7.47 0.57 20.92
CA LYS A 168 8.91 0.90 20.85
C LYS A 168 9.61 0.35 19.60
N ALA A 169 9.16 -0.79 19.08
CA ALA A 169 9.71 -1.41 17.87
C ALA A 169 9.25 -0.71 16.58
N PHE A 170 8.10 -0.03 16.63
CA PHE A 170 7.58 0.78 15.54
C PHE A 170 8.12 2.22 15.52
N ALA A 171 8.33 2.83 16.70
CA ALA A 171 8.77 4.21 16.81
C ALA A 171 10.15 4.47 16.16
N VAL A 172 10.29 5.62 15.49
CA VAL A 172 11.55 6.08 14.90
C VAL A 172 12.36 6.85 15.94
N THR A 173 13.29 6.17 16.62
CA THR A 173 14.13 6.76 17.68
C THR A 173 15.38 7.47 17.16
N LYS A 174 15.83 7.15 15.95
CA LYS A 174 16.97 7.77 15.25
C LYS A 174 16.63 7.81 13.77
N ALA A 175 16.90 8.94 13.11
CA ALA A 175 16.82 9.01 11.65
C ALA A 175 17.86 8.06 11.01
N PRO A 176 17.50 7.31 9.96
CA PRO A 176 18.45 6.45 9.26
C PRO A 176 19.52 7.32 8.58
N ALA A 177 20.78 6.95 8.75
CA ALA A 177 21.92 7.64 8.14
C ALA A 177 22.28 7.09 6.75
N THR A 178 21.76 5.91 6.40
CA THR A 178 21.98 5.25 5.10
C THR A 178 20.69 4.66 4.54
N ALA A 179 20.63 4.49 3.22
CA ALA A 179 19.48 3.88 2.55
C ALA A 179 19.22 2.41 2.99
N GLU A 180 20.23 1.69 3.49
CA GLU A 180 19.99 0.34 4.03
C GLU A 180 19.46 0.37 5.46
N GLU A 181 19.90 1.32 6.31
CA GLU A 181 19.26 1.56 7.61
C GLU A 181 17.77 1.91 7.44
N GLU A 182 17.44 2.74 6.46
CA GLU A 182 16.05 3.11 6.12
C GLU A 182 15.24 1.89 5.66
N ARG A 183 15.80 1.04 4.78
CA ARG A 183 15.16 -0.21 4.34
C ARG A 183 14.95 -1.20 5.48
N VAL A 184 15.92 -1.36 6.37
CA VAL A 184 15.79 -2.20 7.58
C VAL A 184 14.67 -1.64 8.48
N LEU A 185 14.65 -0.33 8.72
CA LEU A 185 13.63 0.34 9.53
C LEU A 185 12.23 0.16 8.92
N GLY A 186 12.07 0.34 7.60
CA GLY A 186 10.81 0.12 6.90
C GLY A 186 10.32 -1.33 6.97
N ARG A 187 11.23 -2.31 6.84
CA ARG A 187 10.93 -3.74 7.01
C ARG A 187 10.47 -4.08 8.44
N ARG A 188 11.17 -3.57 9.46
CA ARG A 188 10.82 -3.71 10.89
C ARG A 188 9.47 -3.07 11.19
N ARG A 189 9.25 -1.80 10.81
CA ARG A 189 7.98 -1.08 11.06
C ARG A 189 6.79 -1.79 10.41
N ARG A 190 6.93 -2.24 9.16
CA ARG A 190 5.88 -2.98 8.43
C ARG A 190 5.50 -4.29 9.12
N SER A 191 6.49 -5.08 9.50
CA SER A 191 6.28 -6.39 10.13
C SER A 191 5.76 -6.25 11.57
N CYS A 192 6.29 -5.28 12.32
CA CYS A 192 5.84 -4.94 13.68
C CYS A 192 4.40 -4.42 13.70
N LEU A 193 4.01 -3.55 12.77
CA LEU A 193 2.64 -3.00 12.71
C LEU A 193 1.62 -4.10 12.35
N ARG A 194 1.97 -5.00 11.41
CA ARG A 194 1.15 -6.18 11.10
C ARG A 194 1.04 -7.12 12.31
N LEU A 195 2.16 -7.41 12.99
CA LEU A 195 2.18 -8.24 14.20
C LEU A 195 1.32 -7.63 15.32
N ALA A 196 1.33 -6.31 15.51
CA ALA A 196 0.49 -5.64 16.49
C ALA A 196 -1.01 -5.81 16.20
N GLY A 197 -1.41 -5.62 14.94
CA GLY A 197 -2.78 -5.87 14.49
C GLY A 197 -3.21 -7.33 14.70
N GLU A 198 -2.43 -8.29 14.20
CA GLU A 198 -2.73 -9.72 14.33
C GLU A 198 -2.71 -10.21 15.78
N ALA A 199 -1.82 -9.68 16.63
CA ALA A 199 -1.79 -9.98 18.07
C ALA A 199 -3.04 -9.49 18.81
N ALA A 200 -3.60 -8.33 18.43
CA ALA A 200 -4.87 -7.84 18.99
C ALA A 200 -6.06 -8.71 18.54
N VAL A 201 -6.11 -9.11 17.27
CA VAL A 201 -7.13 -10.04 16.75
C VAL A 201 -7.01 -11.43 17.38
N ALA A 202 -5.79 -11.91 17.61
CA ALA A 202 -5.51 -13.14 18.33
C ALA A 202 -5.74 -13.06 19.85
N GLY A 203 -6.03 -11.88 20.42
CA GLY A 203 -6.33 -11.71 21.85
C GLY A 203 -5.12 -11.62 22.78
N ILE A 204 -3.91 -11.45 22.23
CA ILE A 204 -2.63 -11.46 22.95
C ILE A 204 -2.38 -10.14 23.68
N THR A 205 -2.60 -8.99 23.02
CA THR A 205 -2.36 -7.66 23.62
C THR A 205 -3.49 -7.19 24.57
N GLY A 206 -4.43 -8.07 24.90
CA GLY A 206 -5.56 -7.79 25.80
C GLY A 206 -6.73 -7.07 25.11
N LYS A 207 -7.45 -6.25 25.89
CA LYS A 207 -8.63 -5.47 25.43
C LYS A 207 -8.31 -4.01 25.09
N ASP A 208 -7.06 -3.59 25.21
CA ASP A 208 -6.63 -2.21 24.94
C ASP A 208 -5.76 -2.14 23.69
N THR A 209 -6.28 -1.49 22.66
CA THR A 209 -5.56 -1.23 21.40
C THR A 209 -5.01 0.20 21.29
N SER A 210 -4.91 0.93 22.42
CA SER A 210 -4.35 2.30 22.49
C SER A 210 -3.00 2.43 21.79
N HIS A 211 -2.11 1.46 21.97
CA HIS A 211 -0.80 1.41 21.32
C HIS A 211 -0.91 1.37 19.77
N ILE A 212 -1.84 0.60 19.22
CA ILE A 212 -2.08 0.55 17.76
C ILE A 212 -2.63 1.88 17.26
N ALA A 213 -3.59 2.48 18.00
CA ALA A 213 -4.13 3.79 17.65
C ALA A 213 -3.03 4.88 17.64
N ALA A 214 -2.11 4.87 18.62
CA ALA A 214 -0.96 5.76 18.66
C ALA A 214 0.01 5.53 17.47
N MET A 215 0.28 4.27 17.10
CA MET A 215 1.11 3.94 15.94
C MET A 215 0.48 4.45 14.62
N VAL A 216 -0.84 4.37 14.46
CA VAL A 216 -1.54 4.92 13.28
C VAL A 216 -1.60 6.45 13.32
N GLN A 217 -1.75 7.07 14.49
CA GLN A 217 -1.65 8.53 14.65
C GLN A 217 -0.25 9.07 14.31
N GLU A 218 0.82 8.31 14.59
CA GLU A 218 2.18 8.63 14.13
C GLU A 218 2.23 8.66 12.58
N LEU A 219 1.62 7.69 11.89
CA LEU A 219 1.52 7.67 10.42
C LEU A 219 0.68 8.85 9.88
N ALA A 220 -0.38 9.25 10.57
CA ALA A 220 -1.22 10.39 10.19
C ALA A 220 -0.49 11.75 10.30
N SER A 221 0.56 11.83 11.11
CA SER A 221 1.29 13.07 11.45
C SER A 221 2.28 13.57 10.37
N VAL A 222 2.41 12.84 9.25
CA VAL A 222 3.30 13.21 8.14
C VAL A 222 2.90 14.56 7.52
N LYS A 223 3.90 15.32 7.05
CA LYS A 223 3.68 16.55 6.27
C LYS A 223 3.38 16.20 4.82
N TRP A 224 2.19 15.65 4.60
CA TRP A 224 1.67 15.09 3.34
C TRP A 224 2.14 15.78 2.05
N ALA A 225 1.98 17.10 1.94
CA ALA A 225 2.36 17.84 0.72
C ALA A 225 3.87 18.16 0.58
N ARG A 226 4.68 18.00 1.64
CA ARG A 226 6.11 18.37 1.66
C ARG A 226 7.07 17.19 1.67
N ASP A 227 6.62 16.04 2.17
CA ASP A 227 7.45 14.85 2.34
C ASP A 227 6.79 13.66 1.63
N VAL A 228 7.09 13.54 0.33
CA VAL A 228 6.46 12.56 -0.55
C VAL A 228 6.93 11.14 -0.22
N ASP A 229 8.20 10.99 0.13
CA ASP A 229 8.79 9.71 0.52
C ASP A 229 8.21 9.21 1.85
N ALA A 230 8.08 10.08 2.87
CA ALA A 230 7.39 9.72 4.11
C ALA A 230 5.89 9.47 3.89
N SER A 231 5.25 10.17 2.96
CA SER A 231 3.83 9.94 2.62
C SER A 231 3.64 8.56 2.00
N ALA A 232 4.42 8.20 0.98
CA ALA A 232 4.38 6.89 0.35
C ALA A 232 4.73 5.76 1.34
N SER A 233 5.73 5.99 2.21
CA SER A 233 6.12 5.07 3.28
C SER A 233 4.98 4.84 4.28
N SER A 234 4.36 5.91 4.79
CA SER A 234 3.27 5.82 5.77
C SER A 234 1.99 5.21 5.19
N THR A 235 1.63 5.55 3.95
CA THR A 235 0.54 4.89 3.22
C THR A 235 0.80 3.39 3.05
N SER A 236 2.02 3.02 2.67
CA SER A 236 2.40 1.60 2.49
C SER A 236 2.48 0.83 3.82
N LEU A 237 2.80 1.50 4.93
CA LEU A 237 2.73 0.91 6.28
C LEU A 237 1.28 0.70 6.71
N LEU A 238 0.41 1.69 6.50
CA LEU A 238 -1.03 1.56 6.81
C LEU A 238 -1.67 0.43 5.99
N ALA A 239 -1.36 0.33 4.69
CA ALA A 239 -1.81 -0.77 3.81
C ALA A 239 -1.36 -2.16 4.30
N ALA A 240 -0.30 -2.26 5.12
CA ALA A 240 0.14 -3.51 5.73
C ALA A 240 -0.56 -3.82 7.06
N LEU A 241 -1.06 -2.80 7.77
CA LEU A 241 -1.90 -2.98 8.98
C LEU A 241 -3.30 -3.45 8.60
N VAL A 242 -3.94 -2.78 7.64
CA VAL A 242 -5.37 -2.94 7.35
C VAL A 242 -5.69 -4.13 6.44
N LYS A 243 -4.83 -5.16 6.41
CA LYS A 243 -5.13 -6.42 5.72
C LYS A 243 -6.02 -7.32 6.59
N PRO A 244 -6.79 -8.25 6.01
CA PRO A 244 -7.48 -9.29 6.78
C PRO A 244 -6.49 -10.08 7.65
N PRO A 245 -6.83 -10.46 8.89
CA PRO A 245 -8.13 -10.28 9.56
C PRO A 245 -8.29 -8.95 10.32
N VAL A 246 -7.31 -8.05 10.25
CA VAL A 246 -7.24 -6.83 11.08
C VAL A 246 -8.30 -5.81 10.68
N ARG A 247 -8.57 -5.67 9.37
CA ARG A 247 -9.64 -4.81 8.85
C ARG A 247 -11.01 -5.15 9.46
N GLU A 248 -11.42 -6.41 9.37
CA GLU A 248 -12.76 -6.81 9.80
C GLU A 248 -12.88 -6.78 11.33
N ALA A 249 -11.83 -7.23 12.05
CA ALA A 249 -11.88 -7.35 13.50
C ALA A 249 -11.62 -6.03 14.24
N LEU A 250 -10.68 -5.18 13.79
CA LEU A 250 -10.33 -3.94 14.49
C LEU A 250 -11.01 -2.69 13.92
N LEU A 251 -11.23 -2.61 12.61
CA LEU A 251 -11.90 -1.47 11.97
C LEU A 251 -13.41 -1.69 11.78
N ARG A 252 -13.91 -2.91 11.99
CA ARG A 252 -15.32 -3.31 11.79
C ARG A 252 -15.82 -3.05 10.35
N LEU A 253 -14.91 -3.02 9.40
CA LEU A 253 -15.22 -2.91 7.97
C LEU A 253 -15.66 -4.28 7.42
N PRO A 254 -16.51 -4.33 6.38
CA PRO A 254 -16.90 -5.60 5.76
C PRO A 254 -15.68 -6.33 5.18
N GLY A 255 -15.76 -7.66 5.14
CA GLY A 255 -14.80 -8.48 4.40
C GLY A 255 -15.01 -8.36 2.89
N ASP A 256 -13.97 -8.69 2.11
CA ASP A 256 -14.09 -8.74 0.66
C ASP A 256 -15.08 -9.84 0.22
N PRO A 257 -15.83 -9.65 -0.88
CA PRO A 257 -16.65 -10.70 -1.46
C PRO A 257 -15.76 -11.88 -1.87
N ILE A 258 -16.25 -13.10 -1.63
CA ILE A 258 -15.55 -14.33 -2.03
C ILE A 258 -15.69 -14.49 -3.55
N PRO A 259 -14.58 -14.58 -4.32
CA PRO A 259 -14.63 -14.62 -5.78
C PRO A 259 -15.00 -16.03 -6.27
N LEU A 260 -16.29 -16.36 -6.19
CA LEU A 260 -16.81 -17.66 -6.59
C LEU A 260 -16.84 -17.81 -8.13
N PRO A 261 -16.59 -19.02 -8.69
CA PRO A 261 -16.69 -19.31 -10.12
C PRO A 261 -18.14 -19.47 -10.61
N VAL A 262 -19.08 -18.70 -10.03
CA VAL A 262 -20.52 -18.75 -10.32
C VAL A 262 -21.01 -17.29 -10.47
N PRO A 263 -21.75 -16.93 -11.53
CA PRO A 263 -22.22 -15.56 -11.73
C PRO A 263 -23.09 -15.06 -10.58
N ASP A 264 -22.84 -13.84 -10.09
CA ASP A 264 -23.58 -13.21 -8.99
C ASP A 264 -25.10 -13.18 -9.24
N SER A 265 -25.52 -13.04 -10.50
CA SER A 265 -26.92 -13.09 -10.92
C SER A 265 -27.62 -14.40 -10.56
N MET A 266 -26.90 -15.53 -10.47
CA MET A 266 -27.44 -16.82 -10.03
C MET A 266 -27.39 -16.97 -8.50
N LEU A 267 -26.56 -16.20 -7.81
CA LEU A 267 -26.45 -16.21 -6.34
C LEU A 267 -27.52 -15.36 -5.64
N GLN A 268 -28.12 -14.40 -6.37
CA GLN A 268 -29.28 -13.62 -5.91
C GLN A 268 -30.46 -14.53 -5.54
N GLN A 269 -31.16 -14.23 -4.44
CA GLN A 269 -32.28 -15.06 -3.97
C GLN A 269 -33.39 -15.19 -5.03
N ASP A 270 -33.70 -14.10 -5.72
CA ASP A 270 -34.78 -13.98 -6.70
C ASP A 270 -34.39 -14.39 -8.13
N ALA A 271 -33.21 -15.00 -8.33
CA ALA A 271 -32.77 -15.34 -9.68
C ALA A 271 -33.67 -16.37 -10.37
N ASP A 272 -34.10 -16.07 -11.60
CA ASP A 272 -34.82 -17.02 -12.44
C ASP A 272 -33.87 -18.12 -12.94
N LEU A 273 -34.04 -19.32 -12.36
CA LEU A 273 -33.31 -20.53 -12.73
C LEU A 273 -34.18 -21.52 -13.54
N THR A 274 -35.36 -21.11 -14.04
CA THR A 274 -36.31 -22.03 -14.71
C THR A 274 -35.76 -22.69 -15.97
N GLN A 275 -34.76 -22.06 -16.62
CA GLN A 275 -34.08 -22.60 -17.81
C GLN A 275 -32.81 -23.43 -17.49
N GLN A 276 -32.49 -23.64 -16.21
CA GLN A 276 -31.29 -24.36 -15.79
C GLN A 276 -31.55 -25.86 -15.52
N PRO A 277 -30.55 -26.73 -15.68
CA PRO A 277 -30.62 -28.13 -15.24
C PRO A 277 -30.92 -28.27 -13.74
N LEU A 278 -31.70 -29.29 -13.34
CA LEU A 278 -32.15 -29.47 -11.96
C LEU A 278 -30.98 -29.59 -10.96
N ASP A 279 -29.90 -30.26 -11.34
CA ASP A 279 -28.67 -30.39 -10.56
C ASP A 279 -27.95 -29.05 -10.36
N VAL A 280 -27.99 -28.17 -11.37
CA VAL A 280 -27.50 -26.79 -11.25
C VAL A 280 -28.38 -25.98 -10.29
N VAL A 281 -29.71 -26.13 -10.35
CA VAL A 281 -30.65 -25.46 -9.42
C VAL A 281 -30.43 -25.90 -7.98
N GLU A 282 -30.29 -27.22 -7.73
CA GLU A 282 -30.03 -27.76 -6.39
C GLU A 282 -28.65 -27.35 -5.85
N GLY A 283 -27.62 -27.37 -6.71
CA GLY A 283 -26.28 -26.91 -6.36
C GLY A 283 -26.24 -25.42 -5.99
N VAL A 284 -26.86 -24.55 -6.80
CA VAL A 284 -26.98 -23.11 -6.51
C VAL A 284 -27.79 -22.87 -5.23
N SER A 285 -28.89 -23.60 -5.00
CA SER A 285 -29.67 -23.49 -3.76
C SER A 285 -28.86 -23.88 -2.52
N THR A 286 -27.99 -24.88 -2.64
CA THR A 286 -27.07 -25.29 -1.57
C THR A 286 -26.00 -24.23 -1.32
N LEU A 287 -25.35 -23.74 -2.38
CA LEU A 287 -24.33 -22.70 -2.33
C LEU A 287 -24.85 -21.39 -1.72
N ARG A 288 -26.10 -21.00 -2.01
CA ARG A 288 -26.77 -19.83 -1.37
C ARG A 288 -26.93 -20.02 0.14
N LYS A 289 -27.26 -21.23 0.61
CA LYS A 289 -27.37 -21.54 2.06
C LYS A 289 -26.01 -21.51 2.74
N GLU A 290 -24.98 -22.04 2.09
CA GLU A 290 -23.60 -22.01 2.58
C GLU A 290 -23.06 -20.57 2.67
N LEU A 291 -23.31 -19.74 1.66
CA LEU A 291 -23.01 -18.30 1.69
C LEU A 291 -23.69 -17.59 2.87
N GLU A 292 -24.97 -17.85 3.10
CA GLU A 292 -25.72 -17.20 4.19
C GLU A 292 -25.24 -17.67 5.57
N ALA A 293 -24.96 -18.98 5.72
CA ALA A 293 -24.33 -19.52 6.92
C ALA A 293 -22.96 -18.86 7.17
N LEU A 294 -22.12 -18.72 6.14
CA LEU A 294 -20.80 -18.10 6.25
C LEU A 294 -20.89 -16.62 6.62
N LYS A 295 -21.84 -15.85 6.05
CA LYS A 295 -22.10 -14.47 6.48
C LYS A 295 -22.47 -14.40 7.96
N SER A 296 -23.37 -15.26 8.42
CA SER A 296 -23.77 -15.31 9.84
C SER A 296 -22.60 -15.66 10.76
N GLU A 297 -21.66 -16.50 10.32
CA GLU A 297 -20.42 -16.79 11.03
C GLU A 297 -19.44 -15.61 11.01
N GLN A 298 -19.37 -14.85 9.91
CA GLN A 298 -18.58 -13.62 9.81
C GLN A 298 -19.08 -12.54 10.76
N GLU A 299 -20.39 -12.35 10.89
CA GLU A 299 -21.00 -11.42 11.85
C GLU A 299 -20.74 -11.82 13.31
N GLN A 300 -20.72 -13.13 13.59
CA GLN A 300 -20.38 -13.69 14.90
C GLN A 300 -18.88 -13.64 15.26
N ARG A 301 -18.00 -13.22 14.33
CA ARG A 301 -16.57 -13.07 14.63
C ARG A 301 -16.36 -12.06 15.75
N TRP A 302 -15.30 -12.25 16.53
CA TRP A 302 -14.90 -11.23 17.48
C TRP A 302 -14.53 -9.93 16.75
N GLN A 303 -15.07 -8.82 17.24
CA GLN A 303 -14.81 -7.47 16.78
C GLN A 303 -14.44 -6.58 17.97
N LEU A 304 -13.61 -5.58 17.72
CA LEU A 304 -13.20 -4.58 18.70
C LEU A 304 -14.41 -3.73 19.17
N PRO A 305 -14.47 -3.30 20.45
CA PRO A 305 -15.53 -2.43 20.94
C PRO A 305 -15.63 -1.13 20.13
N GLU A 306 -16.87 -0.70 19.86
CA GLU A 306 -17.20 0.37 18.93
C GLU A 306 -16.39 1.67 19.14
N GLN A 307 -16.26 2.14 20.38
CA GLN A 307 -15.48 3.36 20.69
C GLN A 307 -13.99 3.24 20.34
N GLN A 308 -13.38 2.08 20.57
CA GLN A 308 -11.97 1.83 20.23
C GLN A 308 -11.81 1.68 18.72
N ALA A 309 -12.73 0.95 18.07
CA ALA A 309 -12.77 0.79 16.61
C ALA A 309 -12.94 2.15 15.90
N ALA A 310 -13.86 3.00 16.35
CA ALA A 310 -14.07 4.35 15.81
C ALA A 310 -12.84 5.25 15.99
N THR A 311 -12.13 5.13 17.12
CA THR A 311 -10.88 5.88 17.36
C THR A 311 -9.79 5.46 16.39
N LEU A 312 -9.64 4.15 16.15
CA LEU A 312 -8.68 3.61 15.19
C LEU A 312 -9.06 3.97 13.75
N LEU A 313 -10.32 3.77 13.37
CA LEU A 313 -10.86 4.09 12.04
C LEU A 313 -10.67 5.57 11.70
N LYS A 314 -10.94 6.49 12.64
CA LYS A 314 -10.69 7.93 12.46
C LYS A 314 -9.21 8.24 12.15
N ALA A 315 -8.27 7.50 12.73
CA ALA A 315 -6.84 7.67 12.42
C ALA A 315 -6.47 7.08 11.06
N VAL A 316 -7.06 5.96 10.66
CA VAL A 316 -6.94 5.38 9.31
C VAL A 316 -7.49 6.35 8.26
N GLU A 317 -8.64 6.96 8.50
CA GLU A 317 -9.31 7.90 7.59
C GLU A 317 -8.55 9.23 7.48
N ALA A 318 -8.02 9.76 8.58
CA ALA A 318 -7.12 10.92 8.55
C ALA A 318 -5.86 10.68 7.70
N THR A 319 -5.25 9.49 7.84
CA THR A 319 -4.09 9.08 7.04
C THR A 319 -4.46 8.92 5.55
N THR A 320 -5.62 8.32 5.28
CA THR A 320 -6.13 8.12 3.91
C THR A 320 -6.40 9.45 3.21
N SER A 321 -7.10 10.38 3.89
CA SER A 321 -7.39 11.73 3.38
C SER A 321 -6.12 12.55 3.13
N GLY A 322 -5.15 12.49 4.05
CA GLY A 322 -3.84 13.12 3.87
C GLY A 322 -3.08 12.57 2.65
N CYS A 323 -3.13 11.26 2.43
CA CYS A 323 -2.55 10.63 1.25
C CYS A 323 -3.26 11.04 -0.05
N THR A 324 -4.60 11.10 -0.08
CA THR A 324 -5.35 11.59 -1.25
C THR A 324 -4.93 13.02 -1.61
N GLY A 325 -4.88 13.93 -0.62
CA GLY A 325 -4.46 15.32 -0.83
C GLY A 325 -3.01 15.44 -1.31
N ALA A 326 -2.10 14.63 -0.77
CA ALA A 326 -0.72 14.55 -1.26
C ALA A 326 -0.65 14.07 -2.72
N LEU A 327 -1.41 13.03 -3.07
CA LEU A 327 -1.41 12.43 -4.40
C LEU A 327 -1.93 13.42 -5.46
N LEU A 328 -3.02 14.15 -5.17
CA LEU A 328 -3.55 15.20 -6.04
C LEU A 328 -2.54 16.34 -6.23
N ALA A 329 -1.88 16.80 -5.16
CA ALA A 329 -0.86 17.85 -5.24
C ALA A 329 0.41 17.40 -5.98
N GLN A 330 0.81 16.13 -5.87
CA GLN A 330 1.91 15.57 -6.65
C GLN A 330 1.52 15.40 -8.13
N HIS A 331 0.27 15.06 -8.43
CA HIS A 331 -0.24 14.99 -9.80
C HIS A 331 -0.19 16.38 -10.46
N SER A 332 -0.78 17.41 -9.86
CA SER A 332 -0.74 18.77 -10.43
C SER A 332 0.70 19.28 -10.61
N ALA A 333 1.56 19.09 -9.61
CA ALA A 333 2.96 19.48 -9.67
C ALA A 333 3.79 18.66 -10.69
N LEU A 334 3.37 17.44 -11.05
CA LEU A 334 3.96 16.66 -12.14
C LEU A 334 3.50 17.20 -13.50
N ARG A 335 2.22 17.56 -13.64
CA ARG A 335 1.63 18.10 -14.88
C ARG A 335 2.22 19.45 -15.28
N GLU A 336 2.51 20.32 -14.32
CA GLU A 336 3.23 21.58 -14.56
C GLU A 336 4.60 21.36 -15.22
N VAL A 337 5.40 20.43 -14.67
CA VAL A 337 6.74 20.10 -15.21
C VAL A 337 6.62 19.34 -16.53
N GLU A 338 5.67 18.43 -16.68
CA GLU A 338 5.38 17.71 -17.92
C GLU A 338 5.06 18.68 -19.08
N SER A 339 4.24 19.70 -18.80
CA SER A 339 3.89 20.74 -19.76
C SER A 339 5.13 21.54 -20.20
N GLU A 340 5.99 21.96 -19.26
CA GLU A 340 7.21 22.71 -19.58
C GLU A 340 8.25 21.86 -20.33
N VAL A 341 8.45 20.60 -19.94
CA VAL A 341 9.29 19.63 -20.67
C VAL A 341 8.78 19.47 -22.11
N THR A 342 7.47 19.29 -22.28
CA THR A 342 6.83 19.14 -23.60
C THR A 342 6.94 20.43 -24.43
N ARG A 343 6.80 21.60 -23.80
CA ARG A 343 6.94 22.91 -24.45
C ARG A 343 8.38 23.12 -24.95
N LEU A 344 9.38 22.77 -24.15
CA LEU A 344 10.79 22.91 -24.53
C LEU A 344 11.21 21.88 -25.56
N ALA A 345 10.74 20.63 -25.48
CA ALA A 345 10.94 19.64 -26.54
C ALA A 345 10.38 20.15 -27.88
N ASN A 346 9.15 20.68 -27.89
CA ASN A 346 8.51 21.20 -29.11
C ASN A 346 9.15 22.48 -29.67
N THR A 347 9.74 23.34 -28.84
CA THR A 347 10.28 24.65 -29.28
C THR A 347 11.80 24.68 -29.47
N ARG A 348 12.53 23.77 -28.80
CA ARG A 348 14.00 23.72 -28.77
C ARG A 348 14.58 22.36 -29.18
N GLY A 349 13.74 21.35 -29.40
CA GLY A 349 14.13 19.98 -29.78
C GLY A 349 14.51 19.08 -28.60
N ASP A 350 15.14 19.63 -27.57
CA ASP A 350 15.57 18.89 -26.37
C ASP A 350 15.38 19.73 -25.08
N PRO A 351 14.67 19.22 -24.06
CA PRO A 351 14.56 19.87 -22.76
C PRO A 351 15.88 19.85 -21.97
N PRO A 352 16.17 20.84 -21.11
CA PRO A 352 17.36 20.85 -20.27
C PRO A 352 17.48 19.61 -19.38
N ALA A 353 18.66 19.01 -19.30
CA ALA A 353 18.91 17.79 -18.52
C ALA A 353 18.48 17.88 -17.04
N GLU A 354 18.58 19.08 -16.44
CA GLU A 354 18.10 19.35 -15.07
C GLU A 354 16.57 19.24 -14.95
N LEU A 355 15.82 19.82 -15.90
CA LEU A 355 14.36 19.74 -15.95
C LEU A 355 13.89 18.30 -16.22
N SER A 356 14.57 17.58 -17.12
CA SER A 356 14.29 16.17 -17.42
C SER A 356 14.56 15.28 -16.19
N ALA A 357 15.63 15.56 -15.42
CA ALA A 357 15.92 14.86 -14.18
C ALA A 357 14.90 15.19 -13.07
N GLU A 358 14.42 16.43 -12.99
CA GLU A 358 13.33 16.81 -12.08
C GLU A 358 12.02 16.13 -12.44
N TYR A 359 11.65 16.08 -13.73
CA TYR A 359 10.48 15.36 -14.23
C TYR A 359 10.51 13.88 -13.81
N GLU A 360 11.59 13.16 -14.12
CA GLU A 360 11.71 11.75 -13.75
C GLU A 360 11.71 11.53 -12.23
N ARG A 361 12.27 12.46 -11.45
CA ARG A 361 12.19 12.43 -9.98
C ARG A 361 10.76 12.59 -9.48
N ARG A 362 10.03 13.63 -9.94
CA ARG A 362 8.63 13.89 -9.56
C ARG A 362 7.72 12.75 -10.00
N ARG A 363 7.90 12.26 -11.23
CA ARG A 363 7.18 11.11 -11.81
C ARG A 363 7.32 9.87 -10.94
N LYS A 364 8.55 9.49 -10.60
CA LYS A 364 8.82 8.31 -9.76
C LYS A 364 8.23 8.43 -8.36
N ALA A 365 8.24 9.64 -7.78
CA ALA A 365 7.64 9.90 -6.47
C ALA A 365 6.09 9.79 -6.53
N TYR A 366 5.47 10.36 -7.57
CA TYR A 366 4.04 10.22 -7.85
C TYR A 366 3.63 8.76 -8.08
N GLU A 367 4.31 8.04 -8.98
CA GLU A 367 4.04 6.62 -9.26
C GLU A 367 4.17 5.75 -8.00
N GLY A 368 5.18 6.01 -7.16
CA GLY A 368 5.38 5.33 -5.87
C GLY A 368 4.27 5.59 -4.86
N LEU A 369 3.85 6.86 -4.71
CA LEU A 369 2.73 7.24 -3.83
C LEU A 369 1.40 6.67 -4.33
N ARG A 370 1.15 6.72 -5.66
CA ARG A 370 -0.03 6.15 -6.30
C ARG A 370 -0.12 4.65 -6.08
N ALA A 371 0.98 3.91 -6.28
CA ALA A 371 1.02 2.47 -6.02
C ALA A 371 0.77 2.12 -4.54
N ALA A 372 1.29 2.93 -3.61
CA ALA A 372 0.99 2.77 -2.19
C ALA A 372 -0.50 3.04 -1.87
N MET A 373 -1.10 4.07 -2.49
CA MET A 373 -2.51 4.42 -2.32
C MET A 373 -3.45 3.36 -2.89
N VAL A 374 -3.16 2.82 -4.09
CA VAL A 374 -3.92 1.69 -4.66
C VAL A 374 -3.87 0.49 -3.71
N SER A 375 -2.69 0.12 -3.20
CA SER A 375 -2.56 -0.98 -2.25
C SER A 375 -3.27 -0.71 -0.90
N LEU A 376 -3.40 0.55 -0.48
CA LEU A 376 -4.20 0.93 0.69
C LEU A 376 -5.70 0.79 0.42
N CYS A 377 -6.18 1.29 -0.73
CA CYS A 377 -7.58 1.18 -1.14
C CYS A 377 -8.02 -0.30 -1.27
N GLU A 378 -7.21 -1.13 -1.94
CA GLU A 378 -7.38 -2.58 -2.02
C GLU A 378 -7.46 -3.20 -0.62
N ALA A 379 -6.49 -2.91 0.26
CA ALA A 379 -6.49 -3.46 1.62
C ALA A 379 -7.71 -3.00 2.44
N LEU A 380 -8.21 -1.78 2.24
CA LEU A 380 -9.42 -1.27 2.87
C LEU A 380 -10.73 -1.78 2.25
N GLY A 381 -10.70 -2.48 1.12
CA GLY A 381 -11.90 -2.89 0.38
C GLY A 381 -12.67 -1.69 -0.21
N ARG A 382 -11.96 -0.61 -0.57
CA ARG A 382 -12.54 0.64 -1.12
C ARG A 382 -11.98 0.92 -2.52
N ALA A 383 -12.78 1.54 -3.39
CA ALA A 383 -12.28 2.07 -4.66
C ALA A 383 -11.28 3.21 -4.44
N LEU A 384 -10.44 3.48 -5.45
CA LEU A 384 -9.60 4.69 -5.46
C LEU A 384 -10.51 5.94 -5.50
N PRO A 385 -10.20 7.03 -4.75
CA PRO A 385 -11.04 8.22 -4.71
C PRO A 385 -11.31 8.80 -6.11
N THR A 386 -12.56 9.19 -6.37
CA THR A 386 -12.99 9.73 -7.67
C THR A 386 -12.18 10.97 -8.08
N GLU A 387 -11.87 11.85 -7.12
CA GLU A 387 -11.01 13.02 -7.28
C GLU A 387 -9.66 12.68 -7.98
N VAL A 388 -9.06 11.53 -7.64
CA VAL A 388 -7.79 11.06 -8.23
C VAL A 388 -8.03 10.53 -9.64
N LEU A 389 -9.10 9.76 -9.84
CA LEU A 389 -9.48 9.23 -11.15
C LEU A 389 -9.84 10.34 -12.14
N ASP A 390 -10.49 11.40 -11.69
CA ASP A 390 -10.93 12.52 -12.53
C ASP A 390 -9.73 13.40 -12.91
N ALA A 391 -8.82 13.69 -11.96
CA ALA A 391 -7.55 14.34 -12.25
C ALA A 391 -6.66 13.54 -13.24
N GLU A 392 -6.69 12.20 -13.17
CA GLU A 392 -6.01 11.33 -14.16
C GLU A 392 -6.65 11.42 -15.56
N LYS A 393 -7.99 11.52 -15.66
CA LYS A 393 -8.71 11.66 -16.94
C LYS A 393 -8.52 13.02 -17.60
N GLU A 394 -8.62 14.10 -16.84
CA GLU A 394 -8.27 15.46 -17.31
C GLU A 394 -6.85 15.45 -17.88
N GLY A 395 -5.92 14.77 -17.18
CA GLY A 395 -4.56 14.58 -17.63
C GLY A 395 -4.39 13.86 -18.97
N ALA A 396 -5.26 12.88 -19.27
CA ALA A 396 -5.28 12.18 -20.55
C ALA A 396 -5.86 13.05 -21.68
N ALA A 397 -6.95 13.78 -21.41
CA ALA A 397 -7.62 14.64 -22.39
C ALA A 397 -6.69 15.73 -22.95
N ASP A 398 -5.84 16.33 -22.12
CA ASP A 398 -4.83 17.29 -22.60
C ASP A 398 -3.81 16.65 -23.56
N ARG A 399 -3.40 15.39 -23.34
CA ARG A 399 -2.38 14.73 -24.18
C ARG A 399 -2.93 14.42 -25.57
N ASP A 400 -4.12 13.81 -25.63
CA ASP A 400 -4.78 13.48 -26.89
C ASP A 400 -5.26 14.76 -27.60
N GLY A 401 -5.75 15.75 -26.84
CA GLY A 401 -6.11 17.08 -27.33
C GLY A 401 -4.92 17.85 -27.90
N ALA A 402 -3.73 17.79 -27.29
CA ALA A 402 -2.53 18.47 -27.80
C ALA A 402 -2.01 17.87 -29.10
N ALA A 403 -2.16 16.55 -29.30
CA ALA A 403 -1.71 15.85 -30.50
C ALA A 403 -2.61 16.12 -31.74
N TYR A 404 -3.92 16.31 -31.54
CA TYR A 404 -4.87 16.50 -32.65
C TYR A 404 -5.35 17.95 -32.85
N THR A 405 -5.37 18.78 -31.80
CA THR A 405 -6.03 20.12 -31.81
C THR A 405 -5.07 21.29 -32.04
N ARG A 406 -3.82 21.05 -32.44
CA ARG A 406 -2.89 22.11 -32.90
C ARG A 406 -2.74 22.20 -34.42
N ILE A 407 -3.55 21.46 -35.18
CA ILE A 407 -3.88 21.87 -36.56
C ILE A 407 -4.93 22.97 -36.42
N GLY A 408 -4.54 24.22 -36.72
CA GLY A 408 -5.35 25.40 -36.44
C GLY A 408 -6.66 25.45 -37.22
N ILE A 409 -7.73 24.90 -36.67
CA ILE A 409 -9.10 25.23 -37.08
C ILE A 409 -9.42 26.60 -36.50
N ILE A 410 -9.13 27.65 -37.29
CA ILE A 410 -9.74 28.96 -37.10
C ILE A 410 -11.22 28.80 -37.50
N SER A 411 -12.04 28.31 -36.59
CA SER A 411 -13.50 28.32 -36.72
C SER A 411 -13.97 29.77 -36.61
N GLY A 412 -13.97 30.47 -37.75
CA GLY A 412 -14.43 31.84 -37.86
C GLY A 412 -15.87 31.97 -37.39
N THR A 413 -16.08 32.68 -36.28
CA THR A 413 -17.37 33.23 -35.90
C THR A 413 -17.86 34.19 -36.98
N PRO A 414 -19.02 33.96 -37.62
CA PRO A 414 -19.50 34.82 -38.68
C PRO A 414 -20.21 36.03 -38.08
N ASP A 415 -19.46 37.08 -37.71
CA ASP A 415 -19.95 38.47 -37.69
C ASP A 415 -18.83 39.47 -37.35
N SER A 416 -18.24 40.07 -38.38
CA SER A 416 -17.95 41.50 -38.42
C SER A 416 -17.60 41.92 -39.84
N GLN A 417 -18.29 42.92 -40.37
CA GLN A 417 -18.01 43.47 -41.70
C GLN A 417 -16.89 44.51 -41.64
N ASN A 418 -16.13 44.57 -42.74
CA ASN A 418 -15.39 45.73 -43.27
C ASN A 418 -13.85 45.77 -43.06
N ALA A 419 -13.16 45.34 -44.12
CA ALA A 419 -11.95 45.92 -44.71
C ALA A 419 -10.70 46.22 -43.84
N GLY A 420 -9.66 45.41 -44.04
CA GLY A 420 -8.49 45.95 -44.77
C GLY A 420 -7.12 46.00 -44.09
N SER A 421 -6.52 44.85 -43.75
CA SER A 421 -5.07 44.64 -43.87
C SER A 421 -4.71 43.14 -43.81
N ASP A 422 -3.72 42.72 -44.61
CA ASP A 422 -3.17 41.37 -44.60
C ASP A 422 -2.64 40.97 -43.20
N ASP A 423 -3.08 39.80 -42.72
CA ASP A 423 -2.27 38.62 -42.40
C ASP A 423 -2.74 37.84 -41.15
N GLY A 424 -2.46 36.53 -41.11
CA GLY A 424 -3.04 35.57 -40.16
C GLY A 424 -3.46 34.24 -40.80
N GLY A 425 -2.85 33.86 -41.91
CA GLY A 425 -2.95 32.51 -42.47
C GLY A 425 -1.78 31.62 -42.00
N VAL A 426 -1.73 30.37 -42.44
CA VAL A 426 -0.71 29.35 -42.10
C VAL A 426 0.73 29.72 -42.59
N PHE A 427 0.92 30.90 -43.18
CA PHE A 427 2.18 31.36 -43.75
C PHE A 427 2.51 32.74 -43.17
N ASP A 428 3.72 32.88 -42.60
CA ASP A 428 4.22 34.06 -41.88
C ASP A 428 4.36 35.33 -42.75
N ASP A 429 4.36 35.19 -44.08
CA ASP A 429 4.29 36.30 -45.00
C ASP A 429 3.63 35.92 -46.34
N ARG A 430 3.37 36.95 -47.15
CA ARG A 430 2.78 36.81 -48.50
C ARG A 430 3.76 36.22 -49.52
N GLU A 431 5.07 36.39 -49.31
CA GLU A 431 6.14 35.92 -50.21
C GLU A 431 6.25 34.38 -50.16
N ALA A 432 6.29 33.80 -48.96
CA ALA A 432 6.30 32.36 -48.70
C ALA A 432 4.97 31.72 -49.15
N ARG A 433 3.84 32.39 -48.92
CA ARG A 433 2.54 31.95 -49.43
C ARG A 433 2.52 31.89 -50.96
N ALA A 434 3.12 32.89 -51.63
CA ALA A 434 3.30 32.85 -53.07
C ALA A 434 4.23 31.70 -53.48
N PHE A 435 5.41 31.54 -52.86
CA PHE A 435 6.37 30.48 -53.20
C PHE A 435 5.78 29.07 -53.13
N TYR A 436 5.04 28.74 -52.07
CA TYR A 436 4.46 27.39 -51.89
C TYR A 436 3.16 27.14 -52.65
N LEU A 437 2.42 28.18 -53.05
CA LEU A 437 1.15 28.04 -53.78
C LEU A 437 1.23 28.37 -55.28
N SER A 438 2.24 29.12 -55.73
CA SER A 438 2.50 29.36 -57.15
C SER A 438 3.32 28.21 -57.74
N MET A 439 2.67 27.06 -57.91
CA MET A 439 3.19 25.95 -58.71
C MET A 439 3.56 26.44 -60.12
N PRO A 440 4.83 26.31 -60.56
CA PRO A 440 5.21 26.66 -61.93
C PRO A 440 4.45 25.78 -62.92
N ASP A 441 3.97 26.34 -64.04
CA ASP A 441 3.28 25.54 -65.06
C ASP A 441 4.26 24.60 -65.78
N ILE A 442 4.33 23.38 -65.28
CA ILE A 442 5.22 22.31 -65.74
C ILE A 442 4.97 21.98 -67.22
N ARG A 443 3.76 22.25 -67.76
CA ARG A 443 3.44 22.05 -69.19
C ARG A 443 4.07 23.12 -70.09
N SER A 444 4.39 24.30 -69.55
CA SER A 444 5.09 25.37 -70.26
C SER A 444 6.61 25.20 -70.27
N GLN A 445 7.17 24.46 -69.29
CA GLN A 445 8.61 24.29 -69.09
C GLN A 445 9.14 22.97 -69.67
N VAL A 446 8.29 21.95 -69.82
CA VAL A 446 8.64 20.68 -70.47
C VAL A 446 8.35 20.78 -71.97
N PRO A 447 9.35 20.55 -72.86
CA PRO A 447 9.14 20.57 -74.31
C PRO A 447 8.00 19.64 -74.75
N ALA A 448 7.10 20.12 -75.60
CA ALA A 448 5.89 19.41 -76.02
C ALA A 448 6.12 18.01 -76.64
N VAL A 449 7.35 17.74 -77.12
CA VAL A 449 7.80 16.43 -77.60
C VAL A 449 7.73 15.35 -76.50
N LEU A 450 7.93 15.72 -75.23
CA LEU A 450 7.78 14.84 -74.06
C LEU A 450 6.31 14.72 -73.59
N LEU A 451 5.40 15.54 -74.12
CA LEU A 451 3.97 15.54 -73.80
C LEU A 451 3.10 14.87 -74.89
N GLY A 452 3.71 14.22 -75.88
CA GLY A 452 3.04 13.28 -76.79
C GLY A 452 2.13 13.89 -77.88
N ALA A 453 2.12 15.21 -78.07
CA ALA A 453 1.22 15.88 -79.00
C ALA A 453 1.75 15.90 -80.46
N ALA A 454 1.52 14.82 -81.21
CA ALA A 454 1.78 14.76 -82.65
C ALA A 454 0.48 14.91 -83.48
N ALA A 455 0.37 16.05 -84.16
CA ALA A 455 -0.43 16.32 -85.37
C ALA A 455 -1.95 15.98 -85.42
N ALA A 456 -2.79 17.03 -85.36
CA ALA A 456 -4.02 17.13 -86.16
C ALA A 456 -4.26 18.60 -86.55
N LYS A 457 -4.78 18.86 -87.77
CA LYS A 457 -4.85 20.19 -88.40
C LYS A 457 -6.30 20.68 -88.52
N ALA A 458 -6.49 22.00 -88.56
CA ALA A 458 -7.78 22.69 -88.46
C ALA A 458 -8.72 22.53 -89.67
N GLU A 459 -10.03 22.67 -89.41
CA GLU A 459 -10.97 23.50 -90.22
C GLU A 459 -12.25 23.83 -89.41
N ALA A 460 -13.17 24.65 -89.96
CA ALA A 460 -14.06 25.52 -89.18
C ALA A 460 -15.59 25.34 -89.39
N SER A 461 -16.38 26.05 -88.57
CA SER A 461 -17.72 26.61 -88.86
C SER A 461 -19.01 25.92 -88.32
N THR A 462 -19.79 26.74 -87.57
CA THR A 462 -21.28 26.82 -87.48
C THR A 462 -22.17 25.82 -86.68
N LYS A 463 -22.77 26.39 -85.62
CA LYS A 463 -24.24 26.54 -85.36
C LYS A 463 -25.05 25.43 -84.62
N ALA A 464 -25.43 25.81 -83.38
CA ALA A 464 -26.73 25.64 -82.68
C ALA A 464 -27.23 24.27 -82.13
N ALA A 465 -27.38 24.26 -80.80
CA ALA A 465 -28.60 23.95 -80.02
C ALA A 465 -29.05 22.50 -79.68
N SER A 466 -29.24 22.32 -78.36
CA SER A 466 -30.37 21.68 -77.64
C SER A 466 -30.32 20.21 -77.18
N ALA A 467 -30.88 20.00 -75.96
CA ALA A 467 -31.28 18.76 -75.25
C ALA A 467 -30.14 17.76 -74.89
N ALA A 468 -29.97 17.26 -73.65
CA ALA A 468 -30.90 16.62 -72.67
C ALA A 468 -31.42 15.25 -73.15
N ALA A 469 -31.43 14.15 -72.38
CA ALA A 469 -30.93 13.83 -71.04
C ALA A 469 -30.75 12.28 -70.90
N ASP A 470 -30.49 11.77 -69.69
CA ASP A 470 -30.56 10.35 -69.25
C ASP A 470 -29.49 9.38 -69.82
N THR A 471 -29.08 8.27 -69.18
CA THR A 471 -29.64 7.48 -68.05
C THR A 471 -28.52 6.86 -67.18
N GLU A 472 -28.83 6.47 -65.92
CA GLU A 472 -27.94 5.78 -64.96
C GLU A 472 -27.70 4.26 -65.21
N ALA A 473 -26.85 3.67 -64.34
CA ALA A 473 -26.76 2.24 -63.96
C ALA A 473 -25.90 1.33 -64.89
N SER A 474 -25.25 0.23 -64.45
CA SER A 474 -25.08 -0.36 -63.09
C SER A 474 -23.98 -1.46 -63.08
N ILE A 475 -23.19 -1.53 -61.98
CA ILE A 475 -22.65 -2.75 -61.31
C ILE A 475 -21.63 -3.68 -62.06
N ALA A 476 -20.75 -4.27 -61.24
CA ALA A 476 -19.65 -5.25 -61.45
C ALA A 476 -20.11 -6.65 -62.01
N PRO A 477 -19.29 -7.75 -62.14
CA PRO A 477 -17.99 -8.02 -61.48
C PRO A 477 -16.93 -8.93 -62.19
N ASP A 478 -15.82 -9.17 -61.46
CA ASP A 478 -14.97 -10.40 -61.37
C ASP A 478 -14.13 -10.93 -62.56
N GLY A 479 -13.06 -11.70 -62.25
CA GLY A 479 -12.53 -12.74 -63.16
C GLY A 479 -11.03 -12.77 -63.54
N SER A 480 -10.16 -13.21 -62.61
CA SER A 480 -9.00 -14.14 -62.79
C SER A 480 -8.16 -14.22 -64.10
N ALA A 481 -6.82 -14.18 -63.99
CA ALA A 481 -5.90 -15.20 -64.58
C ALA A 481 -4.42 -15.06 -64.09
N PRO A 482 -3.61 -16.15 -64.05
CA PRO A 482 -2.22 -16.15 -63.54
C PRO A 482 -1.13 -16.53 -64.58
N ALA A 483 0.15 -16.25 -64.26
CA ALA A 483 1.39 -16.90 -64.76
C ALA A 483 2.61 -16.27 -64.02
N ALA A 484 3.46 -16.99 -63.29
CA ALA A 484 4.49 -17.96 -63.69
C ALA A 484 5.83 -17.32 -64.13
N GLU A 485 6.88 -17.61 -63.35
CA GLU A 485 8.29 -17.85 -63.79
C GLU A 485 9.09 -16.66 -64.39
N SER A 486 10.42 -16.55 -64.27
CA SER A 486 11.42 -17.37 -63.56
C SER A 486 12.64 -16.53 -63.15
N SER A 487 13.20 -16.89 -61.99
CA SER A 487 14.61 -16.82 -61.57
C SER A 487 15.71 -16.67 -62.65
N THR A 488 16.87 -16.10 -62.26
CA THR A 488 18.15 -16.85 -62.14
C THR A 488 19.34 -15.94 -61.76
N THR A 489 19.74 -16.00 -60.49
CA THR A 489 21.12 -16.17 -59.91
C THR A 489 22.32 -15.30 -60.39
N GLN A 490 23.51 -15.25 -59.77
CA GLN A 490 24.23 -16.09 -58.78
C GLN A 490 25.29 -15.19 -58.08
N GLY A 491 25.70 -15.40 -56.81
CA GLY A 491 26.91 -16.18 -56.43
C GLY A 491 28.23 -15.37 -56.55
N ALA A 492 29.24 -15.45 -55.68
CA ALA A 492 29.46 -16.19 -54.43
C ALA A 492 30.64 -15.56 -53.61
N THR A 493 30.93 -16.08 -52.41
CA THR A 493 32.05 -15.68 -51.51
C THR A 493 33.42 -16.27 -51.91
N PRO A 494 34.55 -15.68 -51.43
CA PRO A 494 35.41 -16.30 -50.37
C PRO A 494 36.16 -15.26 -49.46
N THR A 495 37.09 -15.56 -48.51
CA THR A 495 37.23 -16.60 -47.43
C THR A 495 38.47 -16.29 -46.54
N ALA A 496 38.34 -16.39 -45.19
CA ALA A 496 39.42 -16.39 -44.15
C ALA A 496 40.26 -15.08 -43.96
N THR A 497 40.98 -14.78 -42.86
CA THR A 497 41.66 -15.53 -41.76
C THR A 497 41.77 -14.57 -40.55
N ALA A 498 41.45 -14.80 -39.26
CA ALA A 498 41.77 -15.82 -38.23
C ALA A 498 43.07 -15.58 -37.39
N GLU A 499 42.90 -15.31 -36.08
CA GLU A 499 43.79 -15.51 -34.89
C GLU A 499 43.01 -14.94 -33.66
N GLY A 500 42.97 -15.47 -32.42
CA GLY A 500 43.62 -16.60 -31.73
C GLY A 500 44.49 -16.11 -30.54
N ALA A 501 44.48 -16.64 -29.29
CA ALA A 501 43.63 -17.63 -28.58
C ALA A 501 43.99 -17.64 -27.05
N GLN A 502 43.30 -18.51 -26.25
CA GLN A 502 43.67 -19.01 -24.88
C GLN A 502 43.47 -18.08 -23.66
N GLY A 503 43.18 -18.55 -22.43
CA GLY A 503 42.93 -19.91 -21.91
C GLY A 503 42.86 -19.99 -20.35
N ALA A 504 42.59 -21.19 -19.79
CA ALA A 504 42.41 -21.58 -18.36
C ALA A 504 41.07 -21.17 -17.70
N GLN A 505 40.22 -22.04 -17.10
CA GLN A 505 40.31 -23.27 -16.28
C GLN A 505 40.44 -23.07 -14.75
N HIS A 506 39.56 -23.78 -14.03
CA HIS A 506 39.39 -23.87 -12.57
C HIS A 506 40.61 -24.50 -11.85
N PRO A 507 40.75 -24.32 -10.52
CA PRO A 507 40.33 -25.43 -9.64
C PRO A 507 39.67 -25.01 -8.31
N THR A 508 38.95 -25.97 -7.73
CA THR A 508 38.60 -26.06 -6.31
C THR A 508 39.83 -26.44 -5.46
N PRO A 509 39.71 -26.46 -4.12
CA PRO A 509 40.11 -27.69 -3.45
C PRO A 509 39.05 -28.24 -2.49
N ALA A 510 39.09 -29.56 -2.29
CA ALA A 510 38.25 -30.31 -1.37
C ALA A 510 38.96 -30.56 -0.02
N ALA A 511 38.22 -31.14 0.93
CA ALA A 511 38.73 -31.50 2.26
C ALA A 511 39.72 -32.68 2.23
N ALA A 512 40.58 -32.73 3.26
CA ALA A 512 41.25 -33.94 3.74
C ALA A 512 41.24 -33.93 5.28
N ALA A 513 41.23 -35.13 5.88
CA ALA A 513 41.14 -35.32 7.32
C ALA A 513 42.49 -35.84 7.91
N GLU A 514 42.46 -36.18 9.20
CA GLU A 514 43.56 -36.72 10.02
C GLU A 514 44.64 -35.68 10.45
N GLY A 515 45.19 -35.70 11.66
CA GLY A 515 45.07 -36.69 12.75
C GLY A 515 45.40 -36.13 14.15
N SER A 516 45.66 -37.04 15.09
CA SER A 516 45.63 -36.83 16.56
C SER A 516 46.90 -36.31 17.24
N GLY A 517 46.72 -35.68 18.42
CA GLY A 517 47.74 -35.49 19.47
C GLY A 517 48.44 -34.12 19.46
N GLY A 518 48.90 -33.56 20.58
CA GLY A 518 48.74 -33.96 21.98
C GLY A 518 49.58 -33.05 22.93
N VAL A 519 49.07 -32.85 24.16
CA VAL A 519 49.78 -32.49 25.43
C VAL A 519 50.94 -31.47 25.43
N GLY A 520 50.73 -30.37 26.17
CA GLY A 520 51.79 -29.57 26.82
C GLY A 520 52.52 -28.53 25.94
N SER A 521 53.22 -27.53 26.49
CA SER A 521 53.25 -26.99 27.87
C SER A 521 54.04 -25.67 27.90
N GLU A 522 53.89 -24.91 28.99
CA GLU A 522 54.78 -23.80 29.46
C GLU A 522 54.68 -22.41 28.77
N GLY A 523 54.86 -21.37 29.61
CA GLY A 523 55.05 -19.96 29.22
C GLY A 523 56.54 -19.64 28.96
N PRO A 524 56.99 -18.36 29.00
CA PRO A 524 56.64 -17.31 29.98
C PRO A 524 55.96 -16.08 29.32
N GLY A 525 55.49 -15.03 30.00
CA GLY A 525 55.69 -14.61 31.39
C GLY A 525 56.39 -13.25 31.46
N ILE A 526 55.62 -12.15 31.61
CA ILE A 526 56.09 -10.86 32.16
C ILE A 526 55.00 -10.27 33.07
N SER A 527 55.42 -9.43 34.02
CA SER A 527 54.74 -9.21 35.30
C SER A 527 54.59 -7.74 35.69
N SER A 528 53.47 -7.42 36.35
CA SER A 528 53.36 -6.46 37.47
C SER A 528 51.94 -6.62 38.06
N ALA A 529 51.67 -7.14 39.26
CA ALA A 529 52.34 -7.11 40.57
C ALA A 529 52.25 -5.76 41.30
N ALA A 530 51.26 -5.67 42.20
CA ALA A 530 51.27 -5.01 43.52
C ALA A 530 49.95 -5.40 44.24
N THR A 531 49.95 -6.41 45.13
CA THR A 531 49.93 -6.27 46.62
C THR A 531 48.69 -5.52 47.15
N GLY A 532 47.92 -5.98 48.13
CA GLY A 532 47.95 -7.13 49.06
C GLY A 532 46.71 -6.98 49.98
N GLU A 533 46.38 -7.80 50.97
CA GLU A 533 46.98 -9.01 51.53
C GLU A 533 45.89 -9.77 52.35
N SER A 534 46.16 -11.02 52.72
CA SER A 534 45.67 -11.84 53.88
C SER A 534 44.53 -11.32 54.80
N ASP A 535 43.70 -12.16 55.45
CA ASP A 535 43.87 -13.58 55.80
C ASP A 535 42.54 -14.34 56.10
N ALA A 536 42.66 -15.65 56.37
CA ALA A 536 41.65 -16.65 56.72
C ALA A 536 40.98 -16.42 58.11
N THR A 537 39.99 -17.19 58.63
CA THR A 537 39.79 -18.67 58.59
C THR A 537 38.36 -19.11 58.99
N LYS A 538 37.97 -20.31 58.50
CA LYS A 538 37.13 -21.36 59.12
C LYS A 538 35.96 -21.01 60.09
N GLY A 539 34.74 -21.31 59.62
CA GLY A 539 33.96 -22.48 60.11
C GLY A 539 33.04 -22.35 61.35
N GLY A 540 31.85 -22.93 61.28
CA GLY A 540 30.89 -23.07 62.41
C GLY A 540 29.44 -23.05 61.93
N ALA A 541 28.52 -23.75 62.61
CA ALA A 541 27.13 -23.95 62.17
C ALA A 541 26.10 -23.56 63.26
N ALA A 542 24.82 -23.44 62.85
CA ALA A 542 23.64 -23.01 63.63
C ALA A 542 23.67 -21.52 64.06
N GLU A 543 22.56 -20.81 64.29
CA GLU A 543 21.16 -21.21 64.51
C GLU A 543 20.19 -20.06 64.08
N LEU A 544 18.90 -20.35 63.83
CA LEU A 544 17.83 -19.36 63.66
C LEU A 544 17.44 -18.77 65.02
N PRO A 545 17.09 -17.46 65.16
CA PRO A 545 15.69 -17.06 64.92
C PRO A 545 15.43 -15.57 64.53
N ARG A 546 14.13 -15.27 64.33
CA ARG A 546 13.37 -13.98 64.40
C ARG A 546 12.88 -13.37 63.09
N ALA A 547 11.62 -13.72 62.77
CA ALA A 547 10.82 -13.09 61.71
C ALA A 547 9.96 -11.89 62.19
N ALA A 548 10.23 -11.35 63.40
CA ALA A 548 9.42 -10.27 63.99
C ALA A 548 9.93 -8.86 63.63
N GLU A 549 11.25 -8.68 63.50
CA GLU A 549 11.86 -7.37 63.19
C GLU A 549 11.62 -6.94 61.73
N SER A 550 11.20 -7.86 60.86
CA SER A 550 10.98 -7.60 59.43
C SER A 550 9.64 -6.91 59.13
N GLN A 551 8.59 -7.10 59.94
CA GLN A 551 7.29 -6.46 59.69
C GLN A 551 7.31 -4.97 60.07
N GLU A 552 7.91 -4.61 61.20
CA GLU A 552 7.97 -3.21 61.66
C GLU A 552 8.79 -2.33 60.70
N GLN A 553 9.89 -2.87 60.15
CA GLN A 553 10.67 -2.19 59.09
C GLN A 553 9.87 -2.05 57.78
N GLN A 554 8.96 -3.00 57.48
CA GLN A 554 8.15 -2.96 56.28
C GLN A 554 6.96 -1.99 56.39
N GLU A 555 6.36 -1.85 57.57
CA GLU A 555 5.33 -0.84 57.84
C GLU A 555 5.92 0.58 57.82
N GLN A 556 7.09 0.81 58.45
CA GLN A 556 7.78 2.10 58.39
C GLN A 556 8.17 2.50 56.95
N ALA A 557 8.54 1.54 56.10
CA ALA A 557 8.80 1.78 54.69
C ALA A 557 7.54 2.19 53.90
N VAL A 558 6.39 1.59 54.19
CA VAL A 558 5.10 1.94 53.56
C VAL A 558 4.62 3.33 54.00
N GLU A 559 4.77 3.68 55.28
CA GLU A 559 4.46 5.01 55.82
C GLU A 559 5.32 6.09 55.14
N GLY A 560 6.62 5.83 54.96
CA GLY A 560 7.54 6.72 54.24
C GLY A 560 7.17 6.94 52.77
N ILE A 561 6.79 5.86 52.06
CA ILE A 561 6.33 5.95 50.66
C ILE A 561 5.03 6.77 50.53
N LYS A 562 4.13 6.68 51.52
CA LYS A 562 2.90 7.47 51.56
C LYS A 562 3.19 8.97 51.74
N GLN A 563 4.04 9.33 52.70
CA GLN A 563 4.46 10.72 52.93
C GLN A 563 5.23 11.31 51.73
N GLU A 564 6.09 10.53 51.08
CA GLU A 564 6.80 10.91 49.84
C GLU A 564 5.81 11.21 48.69
N LYS A 565 4.72 10.43 48.59
CA LYS A 565 3.67 10.59 47.56
C LYS A 565 2.81 11.82 47.80
N ASP A 566 2.38 12.06 49.04
CA ASP A 566 1.61 13.26 49.42
C ASP A 566 2.44 14.53 49.22
N ARG A 567 3.76 14.47 49.52
CA ARG A 567 4.70 15.58 49.31
C ARG A 567 4.99 15.87 47.84
N LYS A 568 4.87 14.88 46.94
CA LYS A 568 4.92 15.07 45.48
C LYS A 568 3.61 15.64 44.93
N GLY A 569 2.46 15.11 45.36
CA GLY A 569 1.14 15.63 44.96
C GLY A 569 0.97 17.11 45.31
N ASN A 570 1.39 17.53 46.51
CA ASN A 570 1.34 18.94 46.93
C ASN A 570 2.36 19.85 46.19
N LYS A 571 3.31 19.27 45.46
CA LYS A 571 4.30 20.00 44.65
C LYS A 571 3.84 20.16 43.19
N GLU A 572 3.05 19.23 42.68
CA GLU A 572 2.37 19.35 41.38
C GLU A 572 1.17 20.30 41.45
N SER A 573 0.37 20.26 42.53
CA SER A 573 -0.71 21.23 42.74
C SER A 573 -0.20 22.68 42.80
N GLY A 574 0.91 22.92 43.49
CA GLY A 574 1.59 24.22 43.53
C GLY A 574 2.04 24.70 42.14
N LYS A 575 2.66 23.82 41.33
CA LYS A 575 3.04 24.15 39.95
C LYS A 575 1.85 24.49 39.06
N GLN A 576 0.76 23.72 39.14
CA GLN A 576 -0.44 23.99 38.34
C GLN A 576 -1.14 25.30 38.75
N ALA A 577 -1.05 25.69 40.03
CA ALA A 577 -1.53 27.00 40.50
C ALA A 577 -0.68 28.15 39.95
N GLU A 578 0.66 28.02 40.01
CA GLU A 578 1.61 29.02 39.50
C GLU A 578 1.52 29.19 37.97
N GLU A 579 1.29 28.09 37.24
CA GLU A 579 1.08 28.09 35.78
C GLU A 579 -0.27 28.75 35.39
N LYS A 580 -1.34 28.51 36.15
CA LYS A 580 -2.61 29.23 36.00
C LYS A 580 -2.49 30.72 36.30
N GLU A 581 -1.74 31.12 37.33
CA GLU A 581 -1.52 32.54 37.63
C GLU A 581 -0.72 33.24 36.51
N LYS A 582 0.24 32.53 35.90
CA LYS A 582 0.96 33.01 34.71
C LYS A 582 0.05 33.20 33.50
N ALA A 583 -0.79 32.22 33.18
CA ALA A 583 -1.75 32.31 32.07
C ALA A 583 -2.73 33.48 32.26
N MET A 584 -3.26 33.66 33.48
CA MET A 584 -4.18 34.74 33.81
C MET A 584 -3.52 36.13 33.79
N LYS A 585 -2.19 36.21 33.96
CA LYS A 585 -1.40 37.44 33.76
C LYS A 585 -1.14 37.74 32.28
N THR A 586 -0.96 36.73 31.41
CA THR A 586 -0.78 36.94 29.97
C THR A 586 -2.07 37.40 29.28
N ASP A 587 -3.22 36.80 29.59
CA ASP A 587 -4.52 37.22 29.03
C ASP A 587 -4.83 38.70 29.34
N LYS A 588 -4.42 39.16 30.53
CA LYS A 588 -4.62 40.56 30.97
C LYS A 588 -3.72 41.56 30.24
N VAL A 589 -2.62 41.11 29.62
CA VAL A 589 -1.74 41.95 28.80
C VAL A 589 -2.24 42.04 27.37
N GLU A 590 -2.75 40.95 26.78
CA GLU A 590 -3.32 40.96 25.43
C GLU A 590 -4.64 41.76 25.35
N ALA A 591 -5.50 41.66 26.37
CA ALA A 591 -6.71 42.49 26.48
C ALA A 591 -6.39 44.01 26.54
N GLY A 592 -5.23 44.39 27.09
CA GLY A 592 -4.77 45.79 27.12
C GLY A 592 -4.22 46.31 25.79
N ALA A 593 -3.79 45.42 24.89
CA ALA A 593 -3.20 45.79 23.60
C ALA A 593 -4.24 46.05 22.50
N ASN A 594 -5.37 45.31 22.51
CA ASN A 594 -6.42 45.47 21.50
C ASN A 594 -7.32 46.71 21.71
N GLY A 595 -7.41 47.25 22.93
CA GLY A 595 -8.22 48.44 23.21
C GLY A 595 -7.74 49.74 22.54
N SER A 596 -6.52 49.77 22.00
CA SER A 596 -5.87 50.97 21.47
C SER A 596 -5.83 51.06 19.94
N LYS A 597 -6.47 50.14 19.21
CA LYS A 597 -6.50 50.13 17.73
C LYS A 597 -7.89 50.28 17.10
N GLN A 598 -8.95 50.34 17.90
CA GLN A 598 -10.33 50.39 17.42
C GLN A 598 -10.96 51.80 17.48
N LYS A 599 -10.15 52.85 17.65
CA LYS A 599 -10.63 54.25 17.81
C LYS A 599 -10.31 55.18 16.64
N ASP A 600 -9.52 54.73 15.67
CA ASP A 600 -9.03 55.55 14.54
C ASP A 600 -9.64 55.18 13.17
N THR A 601 -10.58 54.23 13.13
CA THR A 601 -11.19 53.73 11.87
C THR A 601 -12.70 54.01 11.72
N GLU A 602 -13.30 54.76 12.64
CA GLU A 602 -14.73 55.11 12.63
C GLU A 602 -14.95 56.64 12.48
N LYS A 603 -14.19 57.26 11.56
CA LYS A 603 -14.30 58.70 11.27
C LYS A 603 -14.05 59.05 9.79
N ALA A 604 -14.44 58.16 8.87
CA ALA A 604 -14.16 58.31 7.44
C ALA A 604 -15.26 57.83 6.47
N VAL A 605 -16.48 57.54 6.94
CA VAL A 605 -17.66 57.30 6.06
C VAL A 605 -18.94 57.81 6.74
N GLU A 606 -19.22 59.12 6.65
CA GLU A 606 -20.58 59.68 6.51
C GLU A 606 -20.51 61.22 6.39
N SER A 607 -20.58 61.70 5.15
CA SER A 607 -20.81 63.11 4.82
C SER A 607 -21.22 63.28 3.35
N ASP A 608 -22.32 62.62 2.96
CA ASP A 608 -23.09 62.96 1.75
C ASP A 608 -24.58 62.67 1.96
N LYS A 609 -25.41 63.72 1.77
CA LYS A 609 -26.90 63.76 1.89
C LYS A 609 -27.47 63.46 3.29
N GLY A 610 -28.62 64.02 3.67
CA GLY A 610 -29.46 65.02 2.99
C GLY A 610 -30.61 65.47 3.89
N GLU A 611 -31.15 66.66 3.64
CA GLU A 611 -32.20 67.27 4.46
C GLU A 611 -33.57 66.59 4.32
N GLY A 612 -34.34 66.58 5.42
CA GLY A 612 -35.80 66.73 5.38
C GLY A 612 -36.66 65.47 5.40
N ALA A 613 -37.31 65.22 6.55
CA ALA A 613 -38.79 65.14 6.65
C ALA A 613 -39.23 65.12 8.13
N VAL A 614 -40.44 65.63 8.39
CA VAL A 614 -41.09 65.71 9.70
C VAL A 614 -42.44 64.96 9.64
N HIS A 615 -42.97 64.59 10.81
CA HIS A 615 -44.18 63.83 11.13
C HIS A 615 -44.04 62.29 11.06
N GLU A 616 -44.37 61.47 12.07
CA GLU A 616 -45.36 61.50 13.20
C GLU A 616 -46.65 60.72 12.87
N GLU A 617 -47.11 59.96 13.89
CA GLU A 617 -48.31 59.10 13.98
C GLU A 617 -48.38 57.79 13.17
N GLY A 618 -48.94 56.74 13.79
CA GLY A 618 -49.64 55.65 13.09
C GLY A 618 -49.29 54.19 13.47
N GLU A 619 -49.93 53.70 14.54
CA GLU A 619 -50.14 52.27 14.94
C GLU A 619 -48.92 51.33 15.20
#